data_AF-A0A2S6MHQ1-F1
#
_entry.id   AF-A0A2S6MHQ1-F1
#
_cell.length_a   1.000
_cell.length_b   1.000
_cell.length_c   1.000
_cell.angle_alpha   90.00
_cell.angle_beta   90.00
_cell.angle_gamma   90.00
#
_symmetry.space_group_name_H-M   'P 1'
#
loop_
_entity.id
_entity.type
_entity.pdbx_description
1 polymer ?
#
loop_
_entity_poly.entity_id
_entity_poly.type
_entity_poly.pdbx_seq_one_letter_code
_entity_poly.pdbx_strand_id
1 'polypeptide(L)'
;MRIVTIVRKVAPRCYPNYLKAFEDGDEIFDRFKINTPLRIAHFLAQALYETGRGTVLFESLKYKTTARLLEIFGIGHHSAAIRPDEVDQYLNNDRALAERVYGLSNPKKAKELGNTKPGDGYKYRGGGLLQTTGGANYLRMGKLAGVDFYNNPDLIVSPEAALLPALHEWNEGGLNAYADRNDIRTITRLINGGYNGLSGRTELFEVVWSAIGKSGANQVAWKAATTSDETRELQEALNDLGAEPALVVDGRYGPATAQAVEWFQNHAKIPVDGNAGVVTQAALNLRLNSRTASERP
;
A
#
# COMPACT_ATOMS: atom_id res chain seq x y z
N MET A 1 -21.06 -7.22 -9.59
CA MET A 1 -20.55 -7.93 -8.40
C MET A 1 -20.47 -6.92 -7.27
N ARG A 2 -21.08 -7.18 -6.11
CA ARG A 2 -21.10 -6.23 -4.99
C ARG A 2 -19.78 -6.32 -4.21
N ILE A 3 -19.10 -5.20 -3.96
CA ILE A 3 -17.82 -5.19 -3.24
C ILE A 3 -17.99 -5.65 -1.79
N VAL A 4 -19.08 -5.23 -1.14
CA VAL A 4 -19.40 -5.65 0.23
C VAL A 4 -19.51 -7.18 0.40
N THR A 5 -19.97 -7.91 -0.63
CA THR A 5 -20.05 -9.38 -0.56
C THR A 5 -18.66 -10.02 -0.45
N ILE A 6 -17.65 -9.41 -1.05
CA ILE A 6 -16.24 -9.85 -0.93
C ILE A 6 -15.74 -9.51 0.47
N VAL A 7 -15.93 -8.26 0.91
CA VAL A 7 -15.51 -7.77 2.24
C VAL A 7 -16.07 -8.64 3.36
N ARG A 8 -17.36 -8.99 3.33
CA ARG A 8 -17.99 -9.87 4.33
C ARG A 8 -17.32 -11.25 4.43
N LYS A 9 -16.80 -11.78 3.31
CA LYS A 9 -16.10 -13.08 3.28
C LYS A 9 -14.69 -12.98 3.84
N VAL A 10 -13.93 -11.96 3.43
CA VAL A 10 -12.50 -11.85 3.74
C VAL A 10 -12.22 -11.13 5.06
N ALA A 11 -13.16 -10.31 5.51
CA ALA A 11 -13.10 -9.50 6.72
C ALA A 11 -14.39 -9.66 7.56
N PRO A 12 -14.68 -10.87 8.10
CA PRO A 12 -15.94 -11.16 8.80
C PRO A 12 -16.11 -10.38 10.12
N ARG A 13 -15.03 -9.79 10.65
CA ARG A 13 -15.03 -8.96 11.86
C ARG A 13 -14.90 -7.46 11.54
N CYS A 14 -15.00 -7.07 10.26
CA CYS A 14 -14.94 -5.68 9.84
C CYS A 14 -15.95 -4.85 10.64
N TYR A 15 -15.52 -3.69 11.14
CA TYR A 15 -16.39 -2.85 11.94
C TYR A 15 -17.58 -2.33 11.12
N PRO A 16 -18.76 -2.13 11.78
CA PRO A 16 -20.00 -1.80 11.09
C PRO A 16 -19.91 -0.56 10.21
N ASN A 17 -19.13 0.45 10.61
CA ASN A 17 -18.93 1.68 9.86
C ASN A 17 -18.24 1.44 8.51
N TYR A 18 -17.12 0.72 8.48
CA TYR A 18 -16.48 0.36 7.21
C TYR A 18 -17.33 -0.59 6.39
N LEU A 19 -17.97 -1.57 7.05
CA LEU A 19 -18.83 -2.51 6.35
C LEU A 19 -20.00 -1.80 5.65
N LYS A 20 -20.59 -0.80 6.31
CA LYS A 20 -21.64 0.05 5.74
C LYS A 20 -21.10 0.92 4.60
N ALA A 21 -19.91 1.50 4.75
CA ALA A 21 -19.25 2.24 3.67
C ALA A 21 -19.08 1.38 2.40
N PHE A 22 -18.61 0.14 2.53
CA PHE A 22 -18.50 -0.78 1.39
C PHE A 22 -19.87 -1.23 0.84
N GLU A 23 -20.89 -1.32 1.69
CA GLU A 23 -22.26 -1.65 1.27
C GLU A 23 -22.85 -0.59 0.35
N ASP A 24 -22.63 0.68 0.69
CA ASP A 24 -23.16 1.82 -0.05
C ASP A 24 -22.19 2.34 -1.13
N GLY A 25 -20.99 1.76 -1.20
CA GLY A 25 -19.85 2.32 -1.94
C GLY A 25 -19.75 1.96 -3.42
N ASP A 26 -20.55 1.04 -3.96
CA ASP A 26 -20.34 0.53 -5.32
C ASP A 26 -20.35 1.65 -6.38
N GLU A 27 -21.26 2.63 -6.27
CA GLU A 27 -21.30 3.79 -7.18
C GLU A 27 -20.04 4.65 -7.11
N ILE A 28 -19.45 4.80 -5.91
CA ILE A 28 -18.22 5.58 -5.77
C ILE A 28 -17.01 4.81 -6.30
N PHE A 29 -16.94 3.49 -6.10
CA PHE A 29 -15.92 2.66 -6.73
C PHE A 29 -15.96 2.78 -8.27
N ASP A 30 -17.15 2.80 -8.86
CA ASP A 30 -17.33 3.01 -10.30
C ASP A 30 -16.84 4.38 -10.77
N ARG A 31 -17.13 5.46 -10.03
CA ARG A 31 -16.63 6.81 -10.34
C ARG A 31 -15.10 6.87 -10.37
N PHE A 32 -14.44 6.13 -9.47
CA PHE A 32 -12.98 6.00 -9.41
C PHE A 32 -12.44 4.91 -10.34
N LYS A 33 -13.31 4.26 -11.13
CA LYS A 33 -12.99 3.18 -12.08
C LYS A 33 -12.32 1.97 -11.42
N ILE A 34 -12.57 1.72 -10.14
CA ILE A 34 -12.11 0.53 -9.42
C ILE A 34 -13.20 -0.54 -9.51
N ASN A 35 -13.43 -1.02 -10.73
CA ASN A 35 -14.59 -1.85 -11.06
C ASN A 35 -14.27 -3.10 -11.91
N THR A 36 -13.00 -3.37 -12.14
CA THR A 36 -12.53 -4.66 -12.66
C THR A 36 -12.17 -5.59 -11.49
N PRO A 37 -12.22 -6.93 -11.67
CA PRO A 37 -11.78 -7.88 -10.65
C PRO A 37 -10.39 -7.58 -10.08
N LEU A 38 -9.41 -7.25 -10.92
CA LEU A 38 -8.03 -6.95 -10.48
C LEU A 38 -7.97 -5.65 -9.68
N ARG A 39 -8.61 -4.57 -10.14
CA ARG A 39 -8.61 -3.29 -9.44
C ARG A 39 -9.27 -3.41 -8.06
N ILE A 40 -10.42 -4.08 -7.98
CA ILE A 40 -11.10 -4.36 -6.70
C ILE A 40 -10.20 -5.19 -5.80
N ALA A 41 -9.58 -6.24 -6.32
CA ALA A 41 -8.71 -7.12 -5.54
C ALA A 41 -7.51 -6.37 -4.95
N HIS A 42 -6.80 -5.60 -5.77
CA HIS A 42 -5.64 -4.83 -5.32
C HIS A 42 -6.05 -3.72 -4.33
N PHE A 43 -7.12 -2.98 -4.59
CA PHE A 43 -7.59 -1.95 -3.66
C PHE A 43 -7.94 -2.54 -2.30
N LEU A 44 -8.75 -3.61 -2.27
CA LEU A 44 -9.14 -4.26 -1.02
C LEU A 44 -7.94 -4.88 -0.30
N ALA A 45 -6.98 -5.45 -1.02
CA ALA A 45 -5.76 -6.00 -0.42
C ALA A 45 -4.97 -4.92 0.32
N GLN A 46 -4.86 -3.72 -0.23
CA GLN A 46 -4.19 -2.60 0.44
C GLN A 46 -5.01 -2.13 1.65
N ALA A 47 -6.26 -1.73 1.42
CA ALA A 47 -7.12 -1.12 2.44
C ALA A 47 -7.40 -2.04 3.64
N LEU A 48 -7.64 -3.33 3.38
CA LEU A 48 -7.89 -4.30 4.45
C LEU A 48 -6.59 -4.75 5.12
N TYR A 49 -5.42 -4.65 4.46
CA TYR A 49 -4.16 -4.89 5.15
C TYR A 49 -3.88 -3.76 6.16
N GLU A 50 -4.01 -2.49 5.75
CA GLU A 50 -3.79 -1.32 6.63
C GLU A 50 -4.68 -1.33 7.87
N THR A 51 -5.92 -1.80 7.73
CA THR A 51 -6.92 -1.72 8.79
C THR A 51 -7.08 -3.01 9.59
N GLY A 52 -6.16 -3.98 9.47
CA GLY A 52 -6.30 -5.26 10.15
C GLY A 52 -7.62 -5.96 9.79
N ARG A 53 -7.94 -5.98 8.50
CA ARG A 53 -9.20 -6.43 7.91
C ARG A 53 -10.41 -5.64 8.44
N GLY A 54 -10.30 -4.32 8.44
CA GLY A 54 -11.38 -3.41 8.84
C GLY A 54 -11.67 -3.37 10.34
N THR A 55 -10.74 -3.81 11.19
CA THR A 55 -10.87 -3.79 12.67
C THR A 55 -10.09 -2.66 13.33
N VAL A 56 -9.41 -1.82 12.54
CA VAL A 56 -8.66 -0.66 13.01
C VAL A 56 -9.21 0.59 12.34
N LEU A 57 -9.75 1.50 13.14
CA LEU A 57 -10.28 2.79 12.68
C LEU A 57 -9.21 3.87 12.70
N PHE A 58 -8.49 3.93 13.81
CA PHE A 58 -7.37 4.83 14.04
C PHE A 58 -6.18 4.04 14.52
N GLU A 59 -4.98 4.53 14.23
CA GLU A 59 -3.77 4.01 14.85
C GLU A 59 -3.88 4.06 16.38
N SER A 60 -3.35 3.03 17.02
CA SER A 60 -3.23 3.00 18.48
C SER A 60 -1.85 3.49 18.87
N LEU A 61 -1.82 4.50 19.74
CA LEU A 61 -0.60 5.00 20.37
C LEU A 61 -0.54 4.58 21.84
N LYS A 62 -1.23 3.51 22.22
CA LYS A 62 -1.27 3.00 23.58
C LYS A 62 -0.23 1.91 23.81
N TYR A 63 0.88 2.27 24.45
CA TYR A 63 1.98 1.35 24.79
C TYR A 63 2.02 1.07 26.30
N LYS A 64 2.25 -0.19 26.68
CA LYS A 64 2.22 -0.64 28.08
C LYS A 64 3.59 -0.84 28.73
N THR A 65 4.64 -1.00 27.92
CA THR A 65 5.96 -1.37 28.41
C THR A 65 7.01 -0.39 27.92
N THR A 66 7.94 -0.05 28.81
CA THR A 66 9.09 0.81 28.52
C THR A 66 9.92 0.27 27.37
N ALA A 67 10.22 -1.03 27.39
CA ALA A 67 11.04 -1.68 26.36
C ALA A 67 10.46 -1.47 24.95
N ARG A 68 9.17 -1.75 24.77
CA ARG A 68 8.53 -1.62 23.44
C ARG A 68 8.41 -0.17 22.98
N LEU A 69 8.13 0.74 23.91
CA LEU A 69 8.03 2.16 23.60
C LEU A 69 9.38 2.72 23.14
N LEU A 70 10.46 2.42 23.85
CA LEU A 70 11.81 2.88 23.49
C LEU A 70 12.35 2.21 22.23
N GLU A 71 12.03 0.94 21.99
CA GLU A 71 12.40 0.23 20.76
C GLU A 71 11.85 0.94 19.51
N ILE A 72 10.62 1.48 19.58
CA ILE A 72 9.99 2.15 18.44
C ILE A 72 10.31 3.64 18.43
N PHE A 73 10.09 4.32 19.56
CA PHE A 73 10.08 5.79 19.63
C PHE A 73 11.32 6.39 20.30
N GLY A 74 12.25 5.56 20.76
CA GLY A 74 13.43 6.00 21.49
C GLY A 74 14.41 6.82 20.63
N ILE A 75 15.39 7.42 21.30
CA ILE A 75 16.50 8.13 20.63
C ILE A 75 17.17 7.20 19.61
N GLY A 76 17.38 7.70 18.39
CA GLY A 76 18.01 6.94 17.31
C GLY A 76 17.05 6.03 16.54
N HIS A 77 15.83 5.81 17.04
CA HIS A 77 14.83 4.93 16.41
C HIS A 77 13.70 5.70 15.72
N HIS A 78 13.26 6.83 16.30
CA HIS A 78 12.21 7.67 15.73
C HIS A 78 12.48 9.16 15.96
N SER A 79 11.86 10.02 15.13
CA SER A 79 11.93 11.48 15.29
C SER A 79 11.38 12.00 16.62
N ALA A 80 10.53 11.21 17.28
CA ALA A 80 10.03 11.48 18.62
C ALA A 80 11.13 11.38 19.69
N ALA A 81 12.21 10.63 19.43
CA ALA A 81 13.42 10.53 20.25
C ALA A 81 13.14 10.52 21.77
N ILE A 82 12.24 9.64 22.21
CA ILE A 82 11.83 9.53 23.61
C ILE A 82 13.00 9.03 24.44
N ARG A 83 13.28 9.71 25.55
CA ARG A 83 14.33 9.30 26.49
C ARG A 83 13.78 8.38 27.57
N PRO A 84 14.60 7.51 28.17
CA PRO A 84 14.17 6.62 29.26
C PRO A 84 13.50 7.35 30.43
N ASP A 85 13.95 8.56 30.78
CA ASP A 85 13.40 9.40 31.86
C ASP A 85 12.01 9.99 31.54
N GLU A 86 11.57 9.96 30.28
CA GLU A 86 10.29 10.52 29.85
C GLU A 86 9.18 9.47 29.70
N VAL A 87 9.52 8.18 29.76
CA VAL A 87 8.65 7.08 29.33
C VAL A 87 7.33 7.03 30.11
N ASP A 88 7.37 7.28 31.42
CA ASP A 88 6.19 7.21 32.30
C ASP A 88 5.09 8.22 31.88
N GLN A 89 5.46 9.30 31.19
CA GLN A 89 4.50 10.28 30.67
C GLN A 89 3.63 9.72 29.53
N TYR A 90 4.14 8.71 28.82
CA TYR A 90 3.57 8.19 27.58
C TYR A 90 2.97 6.78 27.74
N LEU A 91 3.37 6.04 28.78
CA LEU A 91 2.80 4.72 29.05
C LEU A 91 1.30 4.80 29.31
N ASN A 92 0.55 3.97 28.57
CA ASN A 92 -0.91 3.93 28.56
C ASN A 92 -1.60 5.27 28.25
N ASN A 93 -0.88 6.25 27.71
CA ASN A 93 -1.36 7.60 27.43
C ASN A 93 -1.17 7.92 25.94
N ASP A 94 -2.10 7.44 25.13
CA ASP A 94 -2.10 7.59 23.68
C ASP A 94 -2.15 9.05 23.22
N ARG A 95 -2.87 9.91 23.94
CA ARG A 95 -2.91 11.35 23.66
C ARG A 95 -1.55 12.01 23.85
N ALA A 96 -0.90 11.79 24.99
CA ALA A 96 0.43 12.36 25.24
C ALA A 96 1.47 11.81 24.25
N LEU A 97 1.42 10.51 23.94
CA LEU A 97 2.32 9.94 22.94
C LEU A 97 2.05 10.52 21.55
N ALA A 98 0.79 10.69 21.14
CA ALA A 98 0.45 11.32 19.87
C ALA A 98 0.96 12.77 19.77
N GLU A 99 0.86 13.55 20.85
CA GLU A 99 1.44 14.89 20.88
C GLU A 99 2.97 14.87 20.78
N ARG A 100 3.62 13.87 21.39
CA ARG A 100 5.08 13.68 21.26
C ARG A 100 5.51 13.22 19.87
N VAL A 101 4.70 12.40 19.20
CA VAL A 101 5.03 11.82 17.90
C VAL A 101 4.69 12.80 16.78
N TYR A 102 3.49 13.39 16.79
CA TYR A 102 2.92 14.17 15.69
C TYR A 102 2.59 15.63 16.04
N GLY A 103 2.49 15.96 17.32
CA GLY A 103 2.09 17.29 17.81
C GLY A 103 3.26 18.23 18.07
N LEU A 104 2.97 19.36 18.71
CA LEU A 104 3.93 20.46 18.91
C LEU A 104 5.18 20.07 19.73
N SER A 105 5.11 18.97 20.49
CA SER A 105 6.27 18.39 21.19
C SER A 105 7.29 17.73 20.25
N ASN A 106 7.00 17.64 18.95
CA ASN A 106 7.96 17.32 17.88
C ASN A 106 7.81 18.35 16.74
N PRO A 107 8.43 19.55 16.88
CA PRO A 107 8.16 20.69 16.00
C PRO A 107 8.42 20.43 14.52
N LYS A 108 9.45 19.63 14.21
CA LYS A 108 9.76 19.25 12.82
C LYS A 108 8.61 18.42 12.23
N LYS A 109 8.18 17.36 12.95
CA LYS A 109 7.10 16.49 12.48
C LYS A 109 5.75 17.23 12.44
N ALA A 110 5.46 18.06 13.44
CA ALA A 110 4.25 18.88 13.46
C ALA A 110 4.15 19.79 12.23
N LYS A 111 5.26 20.45 11.87
CA LYS A 111 5.35 21.27 10.67
C LYS A 111 5.14 20.46 9.38
N GLU A 112 5.77 19.28 9.28
CA GLU A 112 5.58 18.36 8.13
C GLU A 112 4.12 17.92 7.97
N LEU A 113 3.42 17.68 9.09
CA LEU A 113 2.03 17.21 9.11
C LEU A 113 0.98 18.34 9.06
N GLY A 114 1.41 19.60 9.16
CA GLY A 114 0.51 20.75 9.28
C GLY A 114 -0.27 20.80 10.59
N ASN A 115 0.27 20.22 11.66
CA ASN A 115 -0.27 20.30 13.02
C ASN A 115 0.24 21.58 13.66
N THR A 116 -0.66 22.47 14.08
CA THR A 116 -0.32 23.84 14.50
C THR A 116 -0.86 24.21 15.87
N LYS A 117 -1.77 23.39 16.43
CA LYS A 117 -2.40 23.63 17.73
C LYS A 117 -2.07 22.48 18.70
N PRO A 118 -2.03 22.75 20.02
CA PRO A 118 -1.99 21.69 21.01
C PRO A 118 -3.16 20.72 20.82
N GLY A 119 -2.89 19.41 20.84
CA GLY A 119 -3.89 18.36 20.63
C GLY A 119 -4.06 17.91 19.18
N ASP A 120 -3.46 18.63 18.21
CA ASP A 120 -3.52 18.24 16.79
C ASP A 120 -2.84 16.89 16.52
N GLY A 121 -1.83 16.53 17.31
CA GLY A 121 -1.11 15.26 17.17
C GLY A 121 -2.03 14.06 17.38
N TYR A 122 -2.88 14.10 18.42
CA TYR A 122 -3.91 13.07 18.62
C TYR A 122 -5.11 13.24 17.70
N LYS A 123 -5.56 14.50 17.50
CA LYS A 123 -6.76 14.82 16.72
C LYS A 123 -6.63 14.32 15.27
N TYR A 124 -5.45 14.46 14.67
CA TYR A 124 -5.16 14.06 13.29
C TYR A 124 -4.20 12.85 13.24
N ARG A 125 -4.25 11.96 14.22
CA ARG A 125 -3.58 10.65 14.14
C ARG A 125 -4.10 9.85 12.94
N GLY A 126 -3.32 8.86 12.52
CA GLY A 126 -3.64 7.96 11.42
C GLY A 126 -5.03 7.36 11.56
N GLY A 127 -5.85 7.54 10.52
CA GLY A 127 -7.23 7.06 10.50
C GLY A 127 -7.70 6.69 9.10
N GLY A 128 -8.75 5.88 9.02
CA GLY A 128 -9.34 5.47 7.76
C GLY A 128 -8.61 4.31 7.07
N LEU A 129 -9.12 3.96 5.87
CA LEU A 129 -8.74 2.75 5.14
C LEU A 129 -7.29 2.72 4.61
N LEU A 130 -6.68 3.89 4.37
CA LEU A 130 -5.27 4.03 4.00
C LEU A 130 -4.50 4.98 4.95
N GLN A 131 -4.92 5.07 6.22
CA GLN A 131 -4.19 5.77 7.29
C GLN A 131 -3.81 7.24 6.98
N THR A 132 -4.82 8.09 6.77
CA THR A 132 -4.61 9.55 6.68
C THR A 132 -4.12 10.11 8.01
N THR A 133 -2.96 10.77 8.03
CA THR A 133 -2.31 11.34 9.23
C THR A 133 -1.93 12.81 9.02
N GLY A 134 -2.17 13.68 10.00
CA GLY A 134 -1.76 15.09 10.01
C GLY A 134 -2.82 16.05 9.51
N GLY A 135 -2.95 17.21 10.17
CA GLY A 135 -3.97 18.21 9.89
C GLY A 135 -3.99 18.70 8.44
N ALA A 136 -2.81 18.85 7.81
CA ALA A 136 -2.74 19.22 6.39
C ALA A 136 -3.35 18.14 5.48
N ASN A 137 -3.17 16.86 5.80
CA ASN A 137 -3.72 15.75 5.02
C ASN A 137 -5.24 15.62 5.22
N TYR A 138 -5.74 15.76 6.45
CA TYR A 138 -7.18 15.82 6.70
C TYR A 138 -7.82 16.99 5.94
N LEU A 139 -7.21 18.17 5.95
CA LEU A 139 -7.69 19.32 5.18
C LEU A 139 -7.67 19.06 3.67
N ARG A 140 -6.58 18.48 3.13
CA ARG A 140 -6.46 18.17 1.69
C ARG A 140 -7.53 17.17 1.26
N MET A 141 -7.63 16.05 1.97
CA MET A 141 -8.62 15.01 1.68
C MET A 141 -10.04 15.56 1.78
N GLY A 142 -10.28 16.48 2.73
CA GLY A 142 -11.59 17.09 2.87
C GLY A 142 -11.98 17.94 1.67
N LYS A 143 -11.03 18.70 1.10
CA LYS A 143 -11.25 19.47 -0.14
C LYS A 143 -11.51 18.56 -1.34
N LEU A 144 -10.77 17.46 -1.47
CA LEU A 144 -10.94 16.50 -2.57
C LEU A 144 -12.30 15.80 -2.50
N ALA A 145 -12.69 15.39 -1.29
CA ALA A 145 -13.90 14.62 -1.02
C ALA A 145 -15.17 15.49 -0.94
N GLY A 146 -15.04 16.80 -0.72
CA GLY A 146 -16.16 17.67 -0.37
C GLY A 146 -16.70 17.43 1.03
N VAL A 147 -15.86 16.95 1.97
CA VAL A 147 -16.22 16.61 3.35
C VAL A 147 -15.29 17.34 4.33
N ASP A 148 -15.81 17.94 5.39
CA ASP A 148 -14.98 18.69 6.34
C ASP A 148 -14.28 17.78 7.37
N PHE A 149 -13.27 17.03 6.92
CA PHE A 149 -12.43 16.20 7.79
C PHE A 149 -11.52 17.03 8.73
N TYR A 150 -11.25 18.30 8.41
CA TYR A 150 -10.35 19.10 9.25
C TYR A 150 -11.03 19.51 10.56
N ASN A 151 -12.28 19.99 10.48
CA ASN A 151 -13.04 20.32 11.68
C ASN A 151 -13.71 19.10 12.30
N ASN A 152 -14.03 18.07 11.51
CA ASN A 152 -14.69 16.83 11.95
C ASN A 152 -13.84 15.59 11.58
N PRO A 153 -12.68 15.38 12.24
CA PRO A 153 -11.74 14.31 11.87
C PRO A 153 -12.33 12.91 11.98
N ASP A 154 -13.29 12.66 12.87
CA ASP A 154 -13.93 11.35 13.02
C ASP A 154 -14.73 10.92 11.78
N LEU A 155 -15.08 11.86 10.88
CA LEU A 155 -15.72 11.53 9.60
C LEU A 155 -14.81 10.66 8.70
N ILE A 156 -13.49 10.65 8.91
CA ILE A 156 -12.54 9.81 8.15
C ILE A 156 -12.83 8.30 8.29
N VAL A 157 -13.60 7.92 9.32
CA VAL A 157 -14.06 6.55 9.56
C VAL A 157 -15.59 6.42 9.54
N SER A 158 -16.32 7.48 9.20
CA SER A 158 -17.79 7.42 9.09
C SER A 158 -18.22 6.53 7.91
N PRO A 159 -19.38 5.84 8.00
CA PRO A 159 -19.92 5.09 6.86
C PRO A 159 -19.99 5.90 5.57
N GLU A 160 -20.36 7.18 5.66
CA GLU A 160 -20.64 8.06 4.53
C GLU A 160 -19.36 8.52 3.81
N ALA A 161 -18.23 8.58 4.52
CA ALA A 161 -17.02 9.21 4.01
C ALA A 161 -15.74 8.35 4.08
N ALA A 162 -15.74 7.22 4.79
CA ALA A 162 -14.52 6.43 5.03
C ALA A 162 -13.81 5.92 3.77
N LEU A 163 -14.53 5.75 2.66
CA LEU A 163 -13.94 5.34 1.39
C LEU A 163 -13.19 6.48 0.69
N LEU A 164 -13.64 7.72 0.85
CA LEU A 164 -13.20 8.87 0.04
C LEU A 164 -11.69 9.12 0.10
N PRO A 165 -11.04 9.19 1.29
CA PRO A 165 -9.61 9.44 1.36
C PRO A 165 -8.79 8.37 0.62
N ALA A 166 -9.14 7.10 0.84
CA ALA A 166 -8.44 5.98 0.22
C ALA A 166 -8.63 5.93 -1.30
N LEU A 167 -9.83 6.23 -1.78
CA LEU A 167 -10.12 6.29 -3.22
C LEU A 167 -9.39 7.46 -3.91
N HIS A 168 -9.32 8.63 -3.25
CA HIS A 168 -8.56 9.77 -3.76
C HIS A 168 -7.06 9.48 -3.81
N GLU A 169 -6.49 8.90 -2.76
CA GLU A 169 -5.08 8.52 -2.74
C GLU A 169 -4.76 7.49 -3.84
N TRP A 170 -5.62 6.49 -4.02
CA TRP A 170 -5.51 5.51 -5.10
C TRP A 170 -5.50 6.16 -6.49
N ASN A 171 -6.37 7.15 -6.69
CA ASN A 171 -6.49 7.86 -7.96
C ASN A 171 -5.33 8.83 -8.21
N GLU A 172 -4.90 9.59 -7.21
CA GLU A 172 -3.72 10.47 -7.30
C GLU A 172 -2.45 9.66 -7.65
N GLY A 173 -2.33 8.44 -7.13
CA GLY A 173 -1.23 7.53 -7.46
C GLY A 173 -1.35 6.83 -8.82
N GLY A 174 -2.47 6.98 -9.55
CA GLY A 174 -2.69 6.29 -10.83
C GLY A 174 -2.76 4.76 -10.70
N LEU A 175 -3.16 4.25 -9.53
CA LEU A 175 -2.94 2.85 -9.15
C LEU A 175 -3.77 1.83 -9.95
N ASN A 176 -4.80 2.28 -10.66
CA ASN A 176 -5.55 1.44 -11.60
C ASN A 176 -4.65 0.81 -12.68
N ALA A 177 -3.70 1.57 -13.23
CA ALA A 177 -2.83 1.06 -14.30
C ALA A 177 -1.93 -0.09 -13.81
N TYR A 178 -1.43 0.02 -12.58
CA TYR A 178 -0.63 -1.05 -11.96
C TYR A 178 -1.48 -2.24 -11.56
N ALA A 179 -2.71 -2.01 -11.09
CA ALA A 179 -3.63 -3.09 -10.76
C ALA A 179 -4.03 -3.89 -12.01
N ASP A 180 -4.24 -3.22 -13.15
CA ASP A 180 -4.51 -3.87 -14.43
C ASP A 180 -3.34 -4.75 -14.90
N ARG A 181 -2.10 -4.39 -14.56
CA ARG A 181 -0.89 -5.19 -14.81
C ARG A 181 -0.62 -6.24 -13.73
N ASN A 182 -1.49 -6.36 -12.73
CA ASN A 182 -1.32 -7.20 -11.55
C ASN A 182 -0.04 -6.88 -10.72
N ASP A 183 0.39 -5.63 -10.70
CA ASP A 183 1.63 -5.17 -10.06
C ASP A 183 1.38 -4.67 -8.61
N ILE A 184 1.15 -5.62 -7.71
CA ILE A 184 0.94 -5.30 -6.28
C ILE A 184 2.15 -4.63 -5.63
N ARG A 185 3.34 -4.88 -6.16
CA ARG A 185 4.60 -4.38 -5.60
C ARG A 185 4.74 -2.89 -5.82
N THR A 186 4.47 -2.41 -7.04
CA THR A 186 4.47 -0.98 -7.32
C THR A 186 3.35 -0.27 -6.58
N ILE A 187 2.15 -0.85 -6.51
CA ILE A 187 1.02 -0.31 -5.73
C ILE A 187 1.43 -0.14 -4.26
N THR A 188 2.00 -1.18 -3.65
CA THR A 188 2.46 -1.14 -2.25
C THR A 188 3.49 -0.04 -2.03
N ARG A 189 4.48 0.07 -2.93
CA ARG A 189 5.52 1.10 -2.86
C ARG A 189 4.96 2.52 -2.95
N LEU A 190 4.00 2.75 -3.84
CA LEU A 190 3.41 4.07 -4.04
C LEU A 190 2.55 4.50 -2.85
N ILE A 191 1.81 3.56 -2.23
CA ILE A 191 1.02 3.85 -1.02
C ILE A 191 1.93 4.03 0.21
N ASN A 192 2.87 3.11 0.44
CA ASN A 192 3.64 3.07 1.70
C ASN A 192 5.00 3.79 1.65
N GLY A 193 5.39 4.32 0.48
CA GLY A 193 6.74 4.82 0.24
C GLY A 193 7.83 3.73 0.24
N GLY A 194 7.44 2.45 0.31
CA GLY A 194 8.34 1.30 0.43
C GLY A 194 7.57 -0.03 0.41
N TYR A 195 8.25 -1.13 0.70
CA TYR A 195 7.67 -2.49 0.61
C TYR A 195 7.21 -3.06 1.95
N ASN A 196 7.06 -2.21 2.97
CA ASN A 196 6.61 -2.63 4.29
C ASN A 196 5.22 -3.28 4.18
N GLY A 197 5.13 -4.52 4.66
CA GLY A 197 3.90 -5.31 4.60
C GLY A 197 3.58 -5.96 3.25
N LEU A 198 4.47 -5.91 2.25
CA LEU A 198 4.23 -6.47 0.91
C LEU A 198 3.75 -7.94 0.96
N SER A 199 4.40 -8.82 1.74
CA SER A 199 4.00 -10.23 1.85
C SER A 199 2.54 -10.37 2.27
N GLY A 200 2.14 -9.67 3.34
CA GLY A 200 0.78 -9.77 3.85
C GLY A 200 -0.26 -9.12 2.93
N ARG A 201 0.11 -8.10 2.15
CA ARG A 201 -0.73 -7.53 1.10
C ARG A 201 -0.93 -8.52 -0.05
N THR A 202 0.13 -9.23 -0.46
CA THR A 202 0.06 -10.31 -1.46
C THR A 202 -0.81 -11.47 -1.00
N GLU A 203 -0.63 -11.93 0.23
CA GLU A 203 -1.50 -12.97 0.82
C GLU A 203 -2.97 -12.53 0.83
N LEU A 204 -3.24 -11.29 1.22
CA LEU A 204 -4.60 -10.77 1.25
C LEU A 204 -5.18 -10.59 -0.16
N PHE A 205 -4.37 -10.19 -1.13
CA PHE A 205 -4.76 -10.16 -2.54
C PHE A 205 -5.24 -11.53 -3.02
N GLU A 206 -4.49 -12.61 -2.76
CA GLU A 206 -4.89 -13.96 -3.17
C GLU A 206 -6.20 -14.41 -2.52
N VAL A 207 -6.41 -14.06 -1.24
CA VAL A 207 -7.66 -14.32 -0.51
C VAL A 207 -8.83 -13.55 -1.15
N VAL A 208 -8.63 -12.28 -1.49
CA VAL A 208 -9.64 -11.44 -2.14
C VAL A 208 -9.93 -11.92 -3.57
N TRP A 209 -8.90 -12.21 -4.35
CA TRP A 209 -9.01 -12.74 -5.71
C TRP A 209 -9.81 -14.04 -5.73
N SER A 210 -9.53 -14.96 -4.80
CA SER A 210 -10.29 -16.20 -4.63
C SER A 210 -11.75 -15.95 -4.26
N ALA A 211 -12.04 -14.92 -3.46
CA ALA A 211 -13.40 -14.56 -3.07
C ALA A 211 -14.22 -13.92 -4.22
N ILE A 212 -13.53 -13.22 -5.14
CA ILE A 212 -14.08 -12.75 -6.43
C ILE A 212 -14.32 -13.94 -7.38
N GLY A 213 -13.40 -14.90 -7.38
CA GLY A 213 -13.36 -16.08 -8.25
C GLY A 213 -14.54 -17.05 -8.15
N LYS A 214 -15.25 -17.11 -7.03
CA LYS A 214 -16.50 -17.92 -6.94
C LYS A 214 -17.69 -17.34 -7.71
N SER A 215 -17.54 -16.18 -8.36
CA SER A 215 -18.62 -15.55 -9.14
C SER A 215 -18.16 -14.87 -10.45
N GLY A 216 -16.90 -15.00 -10.87
CA GLY A 216 -16.45 -14.35 -12.13
C GLY A 216 -14.95 -14.41 -12.48
N ALA A 217 -14.05 -14.87 -11.60
CA ALA A 217 -12.63 -15.05 -11.93
C ALA A 217 -12.26 -16.54 -12.06
N ASN A 218 -12.73 -17.19 -13.12
CA ASN A 218 -12.33 -18.57 -13.49
C ASN A 218 -10.89 -18.68 -14.03
N GLN A 219 -10.05 -17.67 -13.79
CA GLN A 219 -8.67 -17.59 -14.26
C GLN A 219 -7.74 -17.08 -13.15
N VAL A 220 -6.49 -17.53 -13.15
CA VAL A 220 -5.43 -17.00 -12.27
C VAL A 220 -5.15 -15.53 -12.57
N ALA A 221 -4.85 -14.73 -11.54
CA ALA A 221 -4.79 -13.27 -11.62
C ALA A 221 -3.89 -12.73 -12.75
N TRP A 222 -2.70 -13.30 -12.93
CA TRP A 222 -1.77 -12.87 -13.97
C TRP A 222 -2.31 -13.05 -15.41
N LYS A 223 -3.25 -13.99 -15.63
CA LYS A 223 -3.92 -14.13 -16.94
C LYS A 223 -5.02 -13.09 -17.17
N ALA A 224 -5.56 -12.52 -16.10
CA ALA A 224 -6.48 -11.39 -16.18
C ALA A 224 -5.75 -10.06 -16.40
N ALA A 225 -4.41 -10.03 -16.26
CA ALA A 225 -3.63 -8.82 -16.42
C ALA A 225 -3.63 -8.33 -17.88
N THR A 226 -3.67 -7.00 -18.03
CA THR A 226 -3.40 -6.35 -19.31
C THR A 226 -1.94 -6.49 -19.68
N THR A 227 -1.64 -6.56 -20.97
CA THR A 227 -0.25 -6.58 -21.45
C THR A 227 0.41 -5.22 -21.30
N SER A 228 1.72 -5.18 -21.10
CA SER A 228 2.51 -3.95 -21.04
C SER A 228 3.78 -4.09 -21.87
N ASP A 229 4.18 -3.01 -22.54
CA ASP A 229 5.38 -2.99 -23.38
C ASP A 229 6.64 -3.12 -22.53
N GLU A 230 6.64 -2.54 -21.33
CA GLU A 230 7.72 -2.69 -20.35
C GLU A 230 7.95 -4.17 -19.97
N THR A 231 6.88 -4.98 -19.89
CA THR A 231 7.01 -6.42 -19.65
C THR A 231 7.48 -7.18 -20.90
N ARG A 232 7.08 -6.74 -22.11
CA ARG A 232 7.60 -7.36 -23.34
C ARG A 232 9.09 -7.14 -23.48
N GLU A 233 9.54 -5.89 -23.31
CA GLU A 233 10.95 -5.53 -23.34
C GLU A 233 11.75 -6.30 -22.29
N LEU A 234 11.20 -6.49 -21.09
CA LEU A 234 11.81 -7.34 -20.06
C LEU A 234 11.92 -8.80 -20.51
N GLN A 235 10.84 -9.38 -21.04
CA GLN A 235 10.82 -10.77 -21.51
C GLN A 235 11.82 -10.99 -22.66
N GLU A 236 11.91 -10.05 -23.60
CA GLU A 236 12.89 -10.03 -24.69
C GLU A 236 14.32 -9.94 -24.14
N ALA A 237 14.59 -8.99 -23.25
CA ALA A 237 15.90 -8.83 -22.62
C ALA A 237 16.36 -10.10 -21.88
N LEU A 238 15.46 -10.76 -21.15
CA LEU A 238 15.76 -12.01 -20.45
C LEU A 238 16.05 -13.15 -21.42
N ASN A 239 15.29 -13.25 -22.51
CA ASN A 239 15.54 -14.23 -23.58
C ASN A 239 16.89 -13.99 -24.26
N ASP A 240 17.19 -12.73 -24.61
CA ASP A 240 18.47 -12.34 -25.20
C ASP A 240 19.63 -12.71 -24.29
N LEU A 241 19.48 -12.55 -22.98
CA LEU A 241 20.50 -12.91 -21.99
C LEU A 241 20.59 -14.41 -21.70
N GLY A 242 19.72 -15.24 -22.28
CA GLY A 242 19.79 -16.70 -22.19
C GLY A 242 18.90 -17.32 -21.11
N ALA A 243 17.75 -16.71 -20.80
CA ALA A 243 16.79 -17.33 -19.89
C ALA A 243 16.33 -18.71 -20.40
N GLU A 244 16.35 -19.71 -19.52
CA GLU A 244 15.92 -21.09 -19.82
C GLU A 244 14.84 -21.57 -18.85
N PRO A 245 13.67 -22.04 -19.33
CA PRO A 245 13.25 -22.04 -20.74
C PRO A 245 13.04 -20.62 -21.28
N ALA A 246 13.17 -20.45 -22.59
CA ALA A 246 12.86 -19.18 -23.24
C ALA A 246 11.40 -18.77 -22.97
N LEU A 247 11.22 -17.49 -22.62
CA LEU A 247 9.93 -16.90 -22.31
C LEU A 247 9.11 -16.67 -23.59
N VAL A 248 7.80 -16.85 -23.47
CA VAL A 248 6.85 -16.28 -24.43
C VAL A 248 6.75 -14.78 -24.15
N VAL A 249 6.95 -13.95 -25.18
CA VAL A 249 6.84 -12.49 -25.09
C VAL A 249 5.36 -12.09 -25.21
N ASP A 250 4.60 -12.29 -24.14
CA ASP A 250 3.16 -11.98 -24.09
C ASP A 250 2.85 -10.62 -23.42
N GLY A 251 3.86 -9.97 -22.84
CA GLY A 251 3.73 -8.70 -22.12
C GLY A 251 3.01 -8.81 -20.78
N ARG A 252 2.82 -10.01 -20.23
CA ARG A 252 2.19 -10.25 -18.93
C ARG A 252 3.20 -10.80 -17.94
N TYR A 253 3.26 -10.18 -16.76
CA TYR A 253 4.17 -10.62 -15.71
C TYR A 253 3.61 -11.85 -14.98
N GLY A 254 3.78 -13.01 -15.61
CA GLY A 254 3.37 -14.31 -15.07
C GLY A 254 4.49 -15.03 -14.30
N PRO A 255 4.20 -16.23 -13.75
CA PRO A 255 5.17 -17.03 -13.01
C PRO A 255 6.44 -17.37 -13.80
N ALA A 256 6.35 -17.54 -15.12
CA ALA A 256 7.52 -17.79 -15.97
C ALA A 256 8.45 -16.57 -16.02
N THR A 257 7.89 -15.36 -16.21
CA THR A 257 8.65 -14.11 -16.16
C THR A 257 9.29 -13.89 -14.79
N ALA A 258 8.56 -14.14 -13.70
CA ALA A 258 9.12 -14.05 -12.36
C ALA A 258 10.32 -15.00 -12.17
N GLN A 259 10.18 -16.27 -12.56
CA GLN A 259 11.28 -17.24 -12.49
C GLN A 259 12.50 -16.85 -13.33
N ALA A 260 12.28 -16.32 -14.54
CA ALA A 260 13.37 -15.82 -15.38
C ALA A 260 14.07 -14.59 -14.75
N VAL A 261 13.32 -13.73 -14.08
CA VAL A 261 13.91 -12.62 -13.31
C VAL A 261 14.72 -13.14 -12.13
N GLU A 262 14.23 -14.12 -11.36
CA GLU A 262 14.99 -14.73 -10.27
C GLU A 262 16.28 -15.39 -10.76
N TRP A 263 16.20 -16.10 -11.89
CA TRP A 263 17.34 -16.66 -12.58
C TRP A 263 18.36 -15.56 -12.92
N PHE A 264 17.92 -14.47 -13.55
CA PHE A 264 18.81 -13.37 -13.91
C PHE A 264 19.44 -12.72 -12.67
N GLN A 265 18.65 -12.46 -11.62
CA GLN A 265 19.12 -11.88 -10.37
C GLN A 265 20.24 -12.72 -9.73
N ASN A 266 20.08 -14.05 -9.71
CA ASN A 266 21.12 -14.98 -9.28
C ASN A 266 22.40 -14.85 -10.13
N HIS A 267 22.26 -14.84 -11.45
CA HIS A 267 23.41 -14.72 -12.38
C HIS A 267 24.12 -13.37 -12.28
N ALA A 268 23.37 -12.30 -12.03
CA ALA A 268 23.88 -10.96 -11.82
C ALA A 268 24.41 -10.73 -10.40
N LYS A 269 24.23 -11.69 -9.48
CA LYS A 269 24.63 -11.60 -8.06
C LYS A 269 24.01 -10.39 -7.35
N ILE A 270 22.74 -10.11 -7.64
CA ILE A 270 21.92 -9.08 -7.00
C ILE A 270 20.84 -9.73 -6.13
N PRO A 271 20.18 -9.00 -5.22
CA PRO A 271 19.10 -9.57 -4.42
C PRO A 271 18.04 -10.25 -5.29
N VAL A 272 17.67 -11.48 -4.91
CA VAL A 272 16.70 -12.31 -5.62
C VAL A 272 15.34 -12.11 -4.99
N ASP A 273 14.43 -11.50 -5.74
CA ASP A 273 13.05 -11.25 -5.31
C ASP A 273 12.02 -11.51 -6.42
N GLY A 274 12.47 -11.97 -7.60
CA GLY A 274 11.63 -12.25 -8.75
C GLY A 274 10.94 -11.03 -9.34
N ASN A 275 11.39 -9.82 -8.96
CA ASN A 275 10.86 -8.55 -9.43
C ASN A 275 11.89 -7.79 -10.26
N ALA A 276 11.47 -7.31 -11.43
CA ALA A 276 12.28 -6.42 -12.26
C ALA A 276 12.27 -4.97 -11.72
N GLY A 277 12.68 -4.77 -10.47
CA GLY A 277 12.82 -3.46 -9.86
C GLY A 277 14.03 -2.68 -10.41
N VAL A 278 14.26 -1.46 -9.91
CA VAL A 278 15.32 -0.55 -10.40
C VAL A 278 16.71 -1.17 -10.43
N VAL A 279 17.05 -2.02 -9.45
CA VAL A 279 18.35 -2.72 -9.39
C VAL A 279 18.45 -3.78 -10.50
N THR A 280 17.40 -4.59 -10.67
CA THR A 280 17.32 -5.60 -11.72
C THR A 280 17.37 -4.95 -13.10
N GLN A 281 16.62 -3.87 -13.33
CA GLN A 281 16.59 -3.17 -14.60
C GLN A 281 17.95 -2.54 -14.94
N ALA A 282 18.62 -1.93 -13.97
CA ALA A 282 19.97 -1.40 -14.17
C ALA A 282 20.97 -2.50 -14.53
N ALA A 283 20.89 -3.66 -13.87
CA ALA A 283 21.74 -4.80 -14.16
C ALA A 283 21.47 -5.40 -15.56
N LEU A 284 20.19 -5.51 -15.97
CA LEU A 284 19.80 -5.96 -17.31
C LEU A 284 20.42 -5.05 -18.38
N ASN A 285 20.24 -3.74 -18.24
CA ASN A 285 20.76 -2.75 -19.20
C ASN A 285 22.29 -2.82 -19.31
N LEU A 286 23.01 -2.97 -18.19
CA LEU A 286 24.47 -3.11 -18.19
C LEU A 286 24.91 -4.37 -18.95
N ARG A 287 24.23 -5.50 -18.75
CA ARG A 287 24.57 -6.77 -19.40
C ARG A 287 24.29 -6.73 -20.90
N LEU A 288 23.12 -6.23 -21.31
CA LEU A 288 22.77 -6.06 -22.72
C LEU A 288 23.80 -5.17 -23.45
N ASN A 289 24.15 -4.03 -22.86
CA ASN A 289 25.16 -3.13 -23.44
C ASN A 289 26.54 -3.80 -23.56
N SER A 290 26.97 -4.57 -22.55
CA SER A 290 28.25 -5.27 -22.60
C SER A 290 28.33 -6.30 -23.73
N ARG A 291 27.22 -6.99 -24.02
CA ARG A 291 27.15 -7.98 -25.09
C ARG A 291 27.19 -7.35 -26.48
N THR A 292 26.43 -6.27 -26.68
CA THR A 292 26.48 -5.50 -27.94
C THR A 292 27.85 -4.87 -28.19
N ALA A 293 28.66 -4.62 -27.16
CA ALA A 293 30.04 -4.17 -27.30
C ALA A 293 31.01 -5.32 -27.66
N SER A 294 30.79 -6.52 -27.14
CA SER A 294 31.61 -7.71 -27.47
C SER A 294 31.29 -8.31 -28.85
N GLU A 295 30.13 -8.01 -29.42
CA GLU A 295 29.69 -8.49 -30.74
C GLU A 295 30.03 -7.48 -31.88
N ARG A 296 30.65 -6.34 -31.58
CA ARG A 296 31.20 -5.43 -32.61
C ARG A 296 32.59 -5.91 -33.05
N PRO A 297 32.82 -6.10 -34.36
CA PRO A 297 34.10 -6.56 -34.91
C PRO A 297 35.25 -5.57 -34.67
#